data_AF-A0A1G1MHF7-F1
#
_entry.id   AF-A0A1G1MHF7-F1
#
_cell.length_a   1.000
_cell.length_b   1.000
_cell.length_c   1.000
_cell.angle_alpha   90.00
_cell.angle_beta   90.00
_cell.angle_gamma   90.00
#
_symmetry.space_group_name_H-M   'P 1'
#
loop_
_entity.id
_entity.type
_entity.pdbx_description
1 polymer ?
#
loop_
_entity_poly.entity_id
_entity_poly.type
_entity_poly.pdbx_seq_one_letter_code
_entity_poly.pdbx_strand_id
1 'polypeptide(L)'
;MTDDIKSIEKEAHRLLEEKEYQKAAGLFYQVADTYIKGRQYQQAALCLAQAAGCWALKAGEKSFYNAAAMYEKAAKQAESARDFEYASLLHKHAAVCYERDLEYLGFSECFYRSKECYRTFLKKSLFHAHKSKSLTRPSQNPSLKDLTRKFISWCFLTFSWILWGYGERPQRTIIFGCLLILGFALLYTCGFVMTREAVVRPKLPEALYFSVVTFTTVGYGDIVPLGLNKAFAVLEAFGGVFITPVFITGLFRKYLRF
;
A
#
# COMPACT_ATOMS: atom_id res chain seq x y z
N MET A 1 -39.76 1.51 2.85
CA MET A 1 -38.39 1.36 3.41
C MET A 1 -37.45 2.45 2.91
N THR A 2 -37.41 2.76 1.61
CA THR A 2 -36.55 3.83 1.05
C THR A 2 -36.93 5.25 1.48
N ASP A 3 -38.21 5.54 1.67
CA ASP A 3 -38.65 6.89 2.10
C ASP A 3 -38.31 7.18 3.57
N ASP A 4 -38.30 6.14 4.40
CA ASP A 4 -37.90 6.20 5.80
C ASP A 4 -36.38 6.38 5.97
N ILE A 5 -35.58 5.82 5.05
CA ILE A 5 -34.12 6.01 5.07
C ILE A 5 -33.77 7.47 4.71
N LYS A 6 -34.45 8.04 3.72
CA LYS A 6 -34.21 9.42 3.29
C LYS A 6 -34.65 10.45 4.34
N SER A 7 -35.69 10.17 5.12
CA SER A 7 -36.09 11.04 6.23
C SER A 7 -35.02 11.07 7.32
N ILE A 8 -34.49 9.90 7.71
CA ILE A 8 -33.40 9.78 8.69
C ILE A 8 -32.11 10.46 8.18
N GLU A 9 -31.78 10.31 6.90
CA GLU A 9 -30.63 10.99 6.30
C GLU A 9 -30.79 12.52 6.33
N LYS A 10 -31.99 13.04 6.04
CA LYS A 10 -32.29 14.47 6.13
C LYS A 10 -32.21 14.98 7.57
N GLU A 11 -32.66 14.19 8.53
CA GLU A 11 -32.53 14.50 9.95
C GLU A 11 -31.05 14.52 10.40
N ALA A 12 -30.24 13.57 9.94
CA ALA A 12 -28.80 13.56 10.22
C ALA A 12 -28.10 14.83 9.69
N HIS A 13 -28.51 15.30 8.50
CA HIS A 13 -28.03 16.58 7.95
C HIS A 13 -28.48 17.79 8.77
N ARG A 14 -29.72 17.81 9.26
CA ARG A 14 -30.20 18.88 10.16
C ARG A 14 -29.37 18.92 11.46
N LEU A 15 -29.12 17.77 12.07
CA LEU A 15 -28.30 17.67 13.29
C LEU A 15 -26.84 18.10 13.05
N LEU A 16 -26.32 17.91 11.84
CA LEU A 16 -25.00 18.42 11.44
C LEU A 16 -24.97 19.95 11.45
N GLU A 17 -26.01 20.61 10.94
CA GLU A 17 -26.16 22.08 10.95
C GLU A 17 -26.30 22.62 12.38
N GLU A 18 -27.01 21.88 13.23
CA GLU A 18 -27.16 22.18 14.67
C GLU A 18 -25.90 21.89 15.50
N LYS A 19 -24.81 21.42 14.87
CA LYS A 19 -23.53 21.04 15.50
C LYS A 19 -23.63 19.88 16.49
N GLU A 20 -24.69 19.08 16.44
CA GLU A 20 -24.84 17.87 17.24
C GLU A 20 -24.13 16.65 16.59
N TYR A 21 -22.80 16.74 16.45
CA TYR A 21 -21.99 15.78 15.68
C TYR A 21 -22.15 14.32 16.12
N GLN A 22 -22.33 14.05 17.41
CA GLN A 22 -22.43 12.68 17.92
C GLN A 22 -23.74 12.01 17.52
N LYS A 23 -24.87 12.73 17.62
CA LYS A 23 -26.17 12.20 17.20
C LYS A 23 -26.23 12.07 15.68
N ALA A 24 -25.73 13.07 14.96
CA ALA A 24 -25.60 13.03 13.50
C ALA A 24 -24.79 11.80 13.03
N ALA A 25 -23.61 11.55 13.61
CA ALA A 25 -22.79 10.39 13.29
C ALA A 25 -23.50 9.05 13.55
N GLY A 26 -24.26 8.98 14.65
CA GLY A 26 -25.07 7.80 14.99
C GLY A 26 -26.13 7.51 13.94
N LEU A 27 -26.88 8.53 13.49
CA LEU A 27 -27.90 8.39 12.45
C LEU A 27 -27.28 7.99 11.10
N PHE A 28 -26.18 8.64 10.68
CA PHE A 28 -25.47 8.27 9.46
C PHE A 28 -24.98 6.81 9.49
N TYR A 29 -24.54 6.32 10.65
CA TYR A 29 -24.14 4.92 10.81
C TYR A 29 -25.32 3.96 10.67
N GLN A 30 -26.48 4.28 11.25
CA GLN A 30 -27.71 3.47 11.12
C GLN A 30 -28.20 3.40 9.67
N VAL A 31 -28.19 4.55 8.98
CA VAL A 31 -28.50 4.64 7.55
C VAL A 31 -27.53 3.79 6.73
N ALA A 32 -26.23 3.89 7.02
CA ALA A 32 -25.22 3.09 6.34
C ALA A 32 -25.40 1.58 6.56
N ASP A 33 -25.68 1.13 7.78
CA ASP A 33 -25.93 -0.30 8.07
C ASP A 33 -27.12 -0.84 7.27
N THR A 34 -28.16 -0.02 7.12
CA THR A 34 -29.32 -0.34 6.29
C THR A 34 -28.95 -0.45 4.81
N TYR A 35 -28.13 0.47 4.29
CA TYR A 35 -27.61 0.40 2.91
C TYR A 35 -26.70 -0.81 2.68
N ILE A 36 -25.89 -1.21 3.67
CA ILE A 36 -25.06 -2.42 3.62
C ILE A 36 -25.94 -3.66 3.49
N LYS A 37 -27.00 -3.77 4.32
CA LYS A 37 -28.00 -4.86 4.24
C LYS A 37 -28.69 -4.88 2.87
N GLY A 38 -28.98 -3.71 2.31
CA GLY A 38 -29.54 -3.54 0.97
C GLY A 38 -28.58 -3.77 -0.20
N ARG A 39 -27.31 -4.15 0.06
CA ARG A 39 -26.22 -4.27 -0.95
C ARG A 39 -25.95 -2.99 -1.75
N GLN A 40 -26.31 -1.84 -1.21
CA GLN A 40 -26.07 -0.52 -1.80
C GLN A 40 -24.75 0.05 -1.27
N TYR A 41 -23.64 -0.56 -1.68
CA TYR A 41 -22.31 -0.28 -1.12
C TYR A 41 -21.81 1.16 -1.35
N GLN A 42 -22.17 1.78 -2.48
CA GLN A 42 -21.73 3.13 -2.80
C GLN A 42 -22.38 4.18 -1.88
N GLN A 43 -23.68 4.07 -1.64
CA GLN A 43 -24.42 4.95 -0.72
C GLN A 43 -23.98 4.72 0.73
N ALA A 44 -23.78 3.46 1.13
CA ALA A 44 -23.23 3.13 2.44
C ALA A 44 -21.86 3.78 2.68
N ALA A 45 -20.96 3.77 1.68
CA ALA A 45 -19.64 4.39 1.79
C ALA A 45 -19.73 5.91 2.01
N LEU A 46 -20.64 6.60 1.30
CA LEU A 46 -20.86 8.04 1.45
C LEU A 46 -21.38 8.39 2.85
N CYS A 47 -22.39 7.68 3.35
CA CYS A 47 -22.93 7.91 4.69
C CYS A 47 -21.89 7.64 5.78
N LEU A 48 -21.10 6.56 5.65
CA LEU A 48 -20.00 6.28 6.59
C LEU A 48 -18.91 7.36 6.54
N ALA A 49 -18.59 7.90 5.37
CA ALA A 49 -17.63 8.99 5.23
C ALA A 49 -18.15 10.29 5.87
N GLN A 50 -19.44 10.58 5.76
CA GLN A 50 -20.08 11.70 6.46
C GLN A 50 -20.05 11.51 7.98
N ALA A 51 -20.36 10.30 8.46
CA ALA A 51 -20.25 9.94 9.88
C ALA A 51 -18.80 10.14 10.39
N ALA A 52 -17.80 9.69 9.62
CA ALA A 52 -16.40 9.89 9.93
C ALA A 52 -16.01 11.38 9.98
N GLY A 53 -16.54 12.19 9.07
CA GLY A 53 -16.37 13.66 9.09
C GLY A 53 -16.93 14.30 10.36
N CYS A 54 -18.10 13.85 10.83
CA CYS A 54 -18.69 14.31 12.10
C CYS A 54 -17.76 14.01 13.29
N TRP A 55 -17.18 12.79 13.33
CA TRP A 55 -16.22 12.42 14.36
C TRP A 55 -14.92 13.24 14.29
N ALA A 56 -14.45 13.55 13.09
CA ALA A 56 -13.25 14.36 12.89
C ALA A 56 -13.43 15.84 13.31
N LEU A 57 -14.65 16.37 13.23
CA LEU A 57 -15.00 17.72 13.69
C LEU A 57 -15.23 17.80 15.20
N LYS A 58 -15.52 16.66 15.85
CA LYS A 58 -15.73 16.61 17.29
C LYS A 58 -14.41 16.76 18.04
N ALA A 59 -14.38 17.68 19.01
CA ALA A 59 -13.31 17.75 20.00
C ALA A 59 -13.61 16.76 21.14
N GLY A 60 -12.66 15.87 21.44
CA GLY A 60 -12.76 14.90 22.53
C GLY A 60 -11.68 13.82 22.45
N GLU A 61 -11.54 13.03 23.52
CA GLU A 61 -10.63 11.88 23.53
C GLU A 61 -11.04 10.85 22.47
N LYS A 62 -10.05 10.30 21.75
CA LYS A 62 -10.21 9.29 20.69
C LYS A 62 -11.16 9.69 19.56
N SER A 63 -11.38 10.99 19.33
CA SER A 63 -12.23 11.45 18.22
C SER A 63 -11.64 11.08 16.86
N PHE A 64 -10.33 11.19 16.68
CA PHE A 64 -9.66 10.81 15.42
C PHE A 64 -9.60 9.30 15.23
N TYR A 65 -9.41 8.51 16.28
CA TYR A 65 -9.49 7.04 16.23
C TYR A 65 -10.86 6.59 15.71
N ASN A 66 -11.94 7.12 16.29
CA ASN A 66 -13.30 6.80 15.87
C ASN A 66 -13.56 7.26 14.43
N ALA A 67 -13.07 8.45 14.04
CA ALA A 67 -13.13 8.92 12.66
C ALA A 67 -12.36 7.98 11.71
N ALA A 68 -11.15 7.55 12.07
CA ALA A 68 -10.30 6.67 11.30
C ALA A 68 -10.98 5.31 11.07
N ALA A 69 -11.52 4.71 12.12
CA ALA A 69 -12.26 3.45 12.05
C ALA A 69 -13.49 3.55 11.12
N MET A 70 -14.19 4.70 11.15
CA MET A 70 -15.33 4.94 10.25
C MET A 70 -14.88 5.16 8.80
N TYR A 71 -13.79 5.91 8.56
CA TYR A 71 -13.21 6.05 7.22
C TYR A 71 -12.73 4.71 6.66
N GLU A 72 -12.13 3.85 7.49
CA GLU A 72 -11.70 2.52 7.07
C GLU A 72 -12.89 1.63 6.69
N LYS A 73 -13.97 1.65 7.48
CA LYS A 73 -15.23 0.97 7.14
C LYS A 73 -15.81 1.50 5.82
N ALA A 74 -15.86 2.83 5.66
CA ALA A 74 -16.31 3.48 4.43
C ALA A 74 -15.48 3.02 3.22
N ALA A 75 -14.16 2.96 3.37
CA ALA A 75 -13.24 2.54 2.32
C ALA A 75 -13.48 1.09 1.89
N LYS A 76 -13.72 0.17 2.84
CA LYS A 76 -14.09 -1.23 2.54
C LYS A 76 -15.40 -1.35 1.76
N GLN A 77 -16.38 -0.49 2.06
CA GLN A 77 -17.63 -0.44 1.29
C GLN A 77 -17.39 0.13 -0.12
N ALA A 78 -16.55 1.16 -0.27
CA ALA A 78 -16.17 1.70 -1.57
C ALA A 78 -15.40 0.68 -2.43
N GLU A 79 -14.52 -0.12 -1.83
CA GLU A 79 -13.85 -1.26 -2.50
C GLU A 79 -14.87 -2.28 -3.01
N SER A 80 -15.86 -2.61 -2.19
CA SER A 80 -16.97 -3.53 -2.55
C SER A 80 -17.81 -2.97 -3.69
N ALA A 81 -18.00 -1.65 -3.74
CA ALA A 81 -18.64 -0.93 -4.83
C ALA A 81 -17.76 -0.82 -6.10
N ARG A 82 -16.51 -1.32 -6.07
CA ARG A 82 -15.48 -1.20 -7.13
C ARG A 82 -15.05 0.25 -7.44
N ASP A 83 -15.34 1.20 -6.54
CA ASP A 83 -14.86 2.58 -6.63
C ASP A 83 -13.53 2.72 -5.90
N PHE A 84 -12.45 2.32 -6.58
CA PHE A 84 -11.11 2.31 -6.01
C PHE A 84 -10.48 3.70 -5.88
N GLU A 85 -10.95 4.69 -6.63
CA GLU A 85 -10.50 6.07 -6.46
C GLU A 85 -11.00 6.61 -5.12
N TYR A 86 -12.29 6.44 -4.86
CA TYR A 86 -12.89 6.87 -3.60
C TYR A 86 -12.38 6.05 -2.41
N ALA A 87 -12.20 4.73 -2.57
CA ALA A 87 -11.58 3.90 -1.52
C ALA A 87 -10.16 4.34 -1.17
N SER A 88 -9.33 4.67 -2.17
CA SER A 88 -7.98 5.21 -1.96
C SER A 88 -8.03 6.55 -1.21
N LEU A 89 -8.99 7.40 -1.61
CA LEU A 89 -9.57 8.54 -0.91
C LEU A 89 -9.65 8.35 0.61
N LEU A 90 -10.57 7.48 0.97
CA LEU A 90 -11.00 7.23 2.34
C LEU A 90 -9.89 6.59 3.18
N HIS A 91 -9.14 5.64 2.62
CA HIS A 91 -7.97 5.07 3.31
C HIS A 91 -6.90 6.11 3.61
N LYS A 92 -6.70 7.10 2.73
CA LYS A 92 -5.79 8.21 2.99
C LYS A 92 -6.29 9.07 4.16
N HIS A 93 -7.58 9.36 4.22
CA HIS A 93 -8.18 10.09 5.35
C HIS A 93 -8.06 9.30 6.66
N ALA A 94 -8.35 8.00 6.63
CA ALA A 94 -8.17 7.11 7.78
C ALA A 94 -6.72 7.13 8.28
N ALA A 95 -5.75 7.04 7.37
CA ALA A 95 -4.33 7.10 7.73
C ALA A 95 -3.97 8.41 8.44
N VAL A 96 -4.39 9.57 7.90
CA VAL A 96 -4.14 10.87 8.54
C VAL A 96 -4.78 10.95 9.94
N CYS A 97 -5.98 10.39 10.13
CA CYS A 97 -6.61 10.34 11.44
C CYS A 97 -5.85 9.44 12.43
N TYR A 98 -5.41 8.24 12.01
CA TYR A 98 -4.57 7.37 12.84
C TYR A 98 -3.22 8.00 13.20
N GLU A 99 -2.61 8.74 12.28
CA GLU A 99 -1.36 9.46 12.51
C GLU A 99 -1.50 10.53 13.60
N ARG A 100 -2.66 11.22 13.66
CA ARG A 100 -2.94 12.22 14.70
C ARG A 100 -3.04 11.64 16.10
N ASP A 101 -3.58 10.42 16.20
CA ASP A 101 -3.70 9.70 17.47
C ASP A 101 -2.48 8.80 17.77
N LEU A 102 -1.38 8.96 16.99
CA LEU A 102 -0.13 8.20 17.13
C LEU A 102 -0.31 6.67 17.02
N GLU A 103 -1.35 6.23 16.30
CA GLU A 103 -1.60 4.81 16.06
C GLU A 103 -0.93 4.34 14.75
N TYR A 104 0.35 4.00 14.85
CA TYR A 104 1.18 3.71 13.69
C TYR A 104 0.81 2.42 12.95
N LEU A 105 0.28 1.42 13.65
CA LEU A 105 -0.16 0.16 13.02
C LEU A 105 -1.38 0.38 12.12
N GLY A 106 -2.39 1.11 12.61
CA GLY A 106 -3.56 1.50 11.82
C GLY A 106 -3.19 2.40 10.65
N PHE A 107 -2.31 3.37 10.89
CA PHE A 107 -1.73 4.21 9.83
C PHE A 107 -1.07 3.38 8.72
N SER A 108 -0.18 2.45 9.08
CA SER A 108 0.59 1.62 8.14
C SER A 108 -0.33 0.80 7.23
N GLU A 109 -1.35 0.16 7.81
CA GLU A 109 -2.34 -0.63 7.08
C GLU A 109 -3.17 0.24 6.12
N CYS A 110 -3.71 1.37 6.60
CA CYS A 110 -4.50 2.29 5.78
C CYS A 110 -3.66 2.94 4.68
N PHE A 111 -2.42 3.34 4.97
CA PHE A 111 -1.51 3.89 3.97
C PHE A 111 -1.20 2.87 2.88
N TYR A 112 -0.90 1.63 3.26
CA TYR A 112 -0.68 0.52 2.32
C TYR A 112 -1.91 0.30 1.42
N ARG A 113 -3.10 0.15 2.02
CA ARG A 113 -4.35 -0.06 1.30
C ARG A 113 -4.72 1.10 0.38
N SER A 114 -4.46 2.34 0.80
CA SER A 114 -4.67 3.53 -0.04
C SER A 114 -3.85 3.44 -1.34
N LYS A 115 -2.57 3.08 -1.24
CA LYS A 115 -1.68 2.92 -2.40
C LYS A 115 -2.07 1.74 -3.28
N GLU A 116 -2.49 0.63 -2.68
CA GLU A 116 -2.97 -0.54 -3.42
C GLU A 116 -4.26 -0.25 -4.19
N CYS A 117 -5.24 0.41 -3.57
CA CYS A 117 -6.45 0.87 -4.24
C CYS A 117 -6.12 1.82 -5.40
N TYR A 118 -5.21 2.77 -5.18
CA TYR A 118 -4.77 3.70 -6.22
C TYR A 118 -4.10 2.98 -7.40
N ARG A 119 -3.24 2.00 -7.13
CA ARG A 119 -2.62 1.17 -8.18
C ARG A 119 -3.68 0.40 -8.96
N THR A 120 -4.65 -0.21 -8.29
CA THR A 120 -5.74 -0.96 -8.95
C THR A 120 -6.64 -0.05 -9.77
N PHE A 121 -6.91 1.17 -9.28
CA PHE A 121 -7.59 2.23 -10.02
C PHE A 121 -6.82 2.59 -11.30
N LEU A 122 -5.51 2.85 -11.21
CA LEU A 122 -4.69 3.17 -12.37
C LEU A 122 -4.67 2.03 -13.39
N LYS A 123 -4.52 0.78 -12.93
CA LYS A 123 -4.59 -0.41 -13.79
C LYS A 123 -5.93 -0.44 -14.54
N LYS A 124 -7.04 -0.28 -13.84
CA LYS A 124 -8.37 -0.24 -14.46
C LYS A 124 -8.49 0.93 -15.43
N SER A 125 -8.08 2.14 -15.06
CA SER A 125 -8.14 3.33 -15.92
C SER A 125 -7.29 3.20 -17.19
N LEU A 126 -6.22 2.40 -17.18
CA LEU A 126 -5.35 2.16 -18.33
C LEU A 126 -5.91 1.08 -19.26
N PHE A 127 -6.35 -0.05 -18.70
CA PHE A 127 -6.77 -1.22 -19.48
C PHE A 127 -8.27 -1.27 -19.79
N HIS A 128 -9.09 -0.58 -19.00
CA HIS A 128 -10.53 -0.50 -19.18
C HIS A 128 -10.93 0.99 -19.16
N ALA A 129 -10.99 1.60 -20.33
CA ALA A 129 -11.45 2.98 -20.53
C ALA A 129 -12.98 3.12 -20.29
N HIS A 130 -13.51 2.45 -19.27
CA HIS A 130 -14.91 2.61 -18.91
C HIS A 130 -15.07 3.92 -18.15
N LYS A 131 -16.16 4.61 -18.48
CA LYS A 131 -16.64 5.89 -17.95
C LYS A 131 -16.87 5.77 -16.43
N SER A 132 -15.80 5.72 -15.63
CA SER A 132 -15.92 5.85 -14.19
C SER A 132 -16.44 7.26 -13.93
N LYS A 133 -17.66 7.37 -13.40
CA LYS A 133 -18.14 8.61 -12.80
C LYS A 133 -17.24 8.89 -11.60
N SER A 134 -16.09 9.52 -11.82
CA SER A 134 -15.34 10.08 -10.69
C SER A 134 -16.23 11.17 -10.10
N LEU A 135 -16.57 11.05 -8.82
CA LEU A 135 -17.25 12.10 -8.06
C LEU A 135 -16.35 13.33 -7.88
N THR A 136 -15.05 13.17 -8.14
CA THR A 136 -13.99 14.10 -7.76
C THR A 136 -13.51 15.00 -8.89
N ARG A 137 -13.67 14.64 -10.18
CA ARG A 137 -13.32 15.53 -11.31
C ARG A 137 -14.23 15.34 -12.54
N PRO A 138 -14.78 16.43 -13.10
CA PRO A 138 -15.42 16.36 -14.41
C PRO A 138 -14.41 15.95 -15.49
N SER A 139 -14.86 15.06 -16.37
CA SER A 139 -14.11 14.46 -17.48
C SER A 139 -13.49 15.50 -18.41
N GLN A 140 -12.22 15.84 -18.21
CA GLN A 140 -11.40 16.42 -19.26
C GLN A 140 -10.95 15.31 -20.21
N ASN A 141 -10.94 15.58 -21.52
CA ASN A 141 -10.45 14.64 -22.53
C ASN A 141 -9.05 14.16 -22.13
N PRO A 142 -8.82 12.84 -22.01
CA PRO A 142 -7.53 12.34 -21.56
C PRO A 142 -6.48 12.75 -22.58
N SER A 143 -5.59 13.67 -22.20
CA SER A 143 -4.43 14.00 -23.01
C SER A 143 -3.53 12.77 -23.10
N LEU A 144 -2.83 12.58 -24.22
CA LEU A 144 -1.78 11.55 -24.33
C LEU A 144 -0.76 11.67 -23.19
N LYS A 145 -0.49 12.90 -22.72
CA LYS A 145 0.37 13.18 -21.57
C LYS A 145 -0.20 12.62 -20.26
N ASP A 146 -1.51 12.60 -20.09
CA ASP A 146 -2.15 12.05 -18.88
C ASP A 146 -2.11 10.52 -18.89
N LEU A 147 -2.28 9.90 -20.06
CA LEU A 147 -2.18 8.45 -20.20
C LEU A 147 -0.75 7.97 -19.93
N THR A 148 0.26 8.62 -20.51
CA THR A 148 1.67 8.27 -20.26
C THR A 148 2.04 8.47 -18.80
N ARG A 149 1.59 9.57 -18.17
CA ARG A 149 1.79 9.81 -16.74
C ARG A 149 1.13 8.75 -15.86
N LYS A 150 -0.11 8.35 -16.17
CA LYS A 150 -0.82 7.27 -15.45
C LYS A 150 -0.09 5.94 -15.60
N PHE A 151 0.40 5.62 -16.81
CA PHE A 151 1.16 4.41 -17.09
C PHE A 151 2.48 4.38 -16.30
N ILE A 152 3.28 5.44 -16.37
CA ILE A 152 4.53 5.56 -15.60
C ILE A 152 4.26 5.42 -14.10
N SER A 153 3.23 6.08 -13.59
CA SER A 153 2.85 6.00 -12.17
C SER A 153 2.45 4.58 -11.78
N TRP A 154 1.69 3.88 -12.63
CA TRP A 154 1.30 2.49 -12.40
C TRP A 154 2.50 1.54 -12.40
N CYS A 155 3.42 1.70 -13.35
CA CYS A 155 4.67 0.92 -13.38
C CYS A 155 5.50 1.14 -12.12
N PHE A 156 5.70 2.39 -11.73
CA PHE A 156 6.45 2.75 -10.52
C PHE A 156 5.79 2.19 -9.24
N LEU A 157 4.47 2.31 -9.11
CA LEU A 157 3.73 1.75 -7.97
C LEU A 157 3.75 0.23 -7.95
N THR A 158 3.74 -0.42 -9.10
CA THR A 158 3.81 -1.89 -9.18
C THR A 158 5.20 -2.38 -8.81
N PHE A 159 6.24 -1.70 -9.30
CA PHE A 159 7.63 -1.94 -8.90
C PHE A 159 7.85 -1.73 -7.39
N SER A 160 7.33 -0.64 -6.84
CA SER A 160 7.40 -0.38 -5.39
C SER A 160 6.62 -1.42 -4.56
N TRP A 161 5.49 -1.92 -5.08
CA TRP A 161 4.70 -2.95 -4.41
C TRP A 161 5.41 -4.31 -4.35
N ILE A 162 6.13 -4.69 -5.42
CA ILE A 162 6.86 -5.96 -5.47
C ILE A 162 8.13 -5.90 -4.62
N LEU A 163 8.88 -4.79 -4.69
CA LEU A 163 10.18 -4.67 -4.06
C LEU A 163 10.08 -4.59 -2.52
N TRP A 164 9.19 -3.73 -2.01
CA TRP A 164 9.18 -3.41 -0.58
C TRP A 164 7.77 -3.14 -0.01
N GLY A 165 6.70 -3.33 -0.79
CA GLY A 165 5.32 -3.12 -0.36
C GLY A 165 5.03 -1.68 0.08
N TYR A 166 5.42 -0.68 -0.72
CA TYR A 166 5.34 0.76 -0.41
C TYR A 166 6.12 1.26 0.83
N GLY A 167 6.93 0.41 1.47
CA GLY A 167 7.77 0.75 2.61
C GLY A 167 7.12 0.39 3.94
N GLU A 168 5.93 -0.22 3.92
CA GLU A 168 5.15 -0.57 5.11
C GLU A 168 5.21 -2.08 5.44
N ARG A 169 5.72 -2.90 4.52
CA ARG A 169 5.76 -4.36 4.65
C ARG A 169 7.20 -4.88 4.59
N PRO A 170 7.98 -4.77 5.69
CA PRO A 170 9.39 -5.21 5.72
C PRO A 170 9.57 -6.70 5.40
N GLN A 171 8.55 -7.52 5.69
CA GLN A 171 8.53 -8.95 5.33
C GLN A 171 8.75 -9.20 3.82
N ARG A 172 8.21 -8.33 2.95
CA ARG A 172 8.39 -8.48 1.49
C ARG A 172 9.83 -8.19 1.07
N THR A 173 10.46 -7.21 1.70
CA THR A 173 11.86 -6.87 1.44
C THR A 173 12.80 -8.01 1.82
N ILE A 174 12.56 -8.69 2.96
CA ILE A 174 13.31 -9.88 3.36
C ILE A 174 13.15 -10.99 2.33
N ILE A 175 11.90 -11.32 1.96
CA ILE A 175 11.62 -12.36 0.96
C ILE A 175 12.31 -12.04 -0.37
N PHE A 176 12.24 -10.79 -0.83
CA PHE A 176 12.93 -10.35 -2.04
C PHE A 176 14.45 -10.48 -1.93
N GLY A 177 15.05 -10.10 -0.81
CA GLY A 177 16.48 -10.30 -0.55
C GLY A 177 16.89 -11.78 -0.57
N CYS A 178 16.12 -12.64 0.09
CA CYS A 178 16.35 -14.09 0.05
C CYS A 178 16.21 -14.67 -1.36
N LEU A 179 15.21 -14.24 -2.13
CA LEU A 179 15.04 -14.66 -3.52
C LEU A 179 16.18 -14.17 -4.42
N LEU A 180 16.70 -12.96 -4.18
CA LEU A 180 17.85 -12.42 -4.89
C LEU A 180 19.09 -13.27 -4.61
N ILE A 181 19.40 -13.54 -3.34
CA ILE A 181 20.50 -14.44 -2.93
C ILE A 181 20.35 -15.81 -3.60
N LEU A 182 19.17 -16.45 -3.51
CA LEU A 182 18.95 -17.74 -4.14
C LEU A 182 19.09 -17.69 -5.67
N GLY A 183 18.61 -16.63 -6.31
CA GLY A 183 18.72 -16.43 -7.75
C GLY A 183 20.16 -16.28 -8.21
N PHE A 184 20.96 -15.47 -7.51
CA PHE A 184 22.38 -15.30 -7.83
C PHE A 184 23.20 -16.55 -7.50
N ALA A 185 22.90 -17.25 -6.40
CA ALA A 185 23.50 -18.54 -6.10
C ALA A 185 23.33 -19.54 -7.26
N LEU A 186 22.12 -19.62 -7.84
CA LEU A 186 21.88 -20.46 -9.02
C LEU A 186 22.68 -19.97 -10.24
N LEU A 187 22.77 -18.65 -10.48
CA LEU A 187 23.58 -18.11 -11.57
C LEU A 187 25.07 -18.43 -11.42
N TYR A 188 25.62 -18.41 -10.20
CA TYR A 188 27.03 -18.73 -9.96
C TYR A 188 27.36 -20.18 -10.25
N THR A 189 26.43 -21.12 -10.04
CA THR A 189 26.65 -22.55 -10.39
C THR A 189 26.82 -22.78 -11.90
N CYS A 190 26.31 -21.86 -12.74
CA CYS A 190 26.50 -21.92 -14.20
C CYS A 190 27.89 -21.42 -14.65
N GLY A 191 28.58 -20.65 -13.80
CA GLY A 191 29.87 -20.06 -14.10
C GLY A 191 31.06 -20.76 -13.43
N PHE A 192 32.23 -20.14 -13.56
CA PHE A 192 33.46 -20.60 -12.94
C PHE A 192 33.89 -19.67 -11.82
N VAL A 193 34.46 -20.26 -10.77
CA VAL A 193 34.91 -19.56 -9.59
C VAL A 193 36.27 -20.13 -9.20
N MET A 194 37.14 -19.25 -8.70
CA MET A 194 38.47 -19.63 -8.22
C MET A 194 38.40 -19.79 -6.70
N THR A 195 38.67 -21.01 -6.25
CA THR A 195 38.94 -21.31 -4.84
C THR A 195 40.46 -21.41 -4.67
N ARG A 196 40.96 -21.32 -3.43
CA ARG A 196 42.40 -21.30 -3.09
C ARG A 196 43.24 -22.38 -3.80
N GLU A 197 42.65 -23.50 -4.17
CA GLU A 197 43.36 -24.67 -4.71
C GLU A 197 43.13 -24.90 -6.21
N ALA A 198 42.03 -24.40 -6.80
CA ALA A 198 41.71 -24.61 -8.23
C ALA A 198 40.57 -23.72 -8.76
N VAL A 199 40.47 -23.63 -10.08
CA VAL A 199 39.27 -23.12 -10.78
C VAL A 199 38.25 -24.25 -10.87
N VAL A 200 37.14 -24.11 -10.16
CA VAL A 200 36.10 -25.15 -10.06
C VAL A 200 34.72 -24.52 -10.32
N ARG A 201 33.75 -25.34 -10.70
CA ARG A 201 32.35 -24.92 -10.70
C ARG A 201 31.80 -25.08 -9.28
N PRO A 202 31.31 -24.00 -8.64
CA PRO A 202 30.87 -24.07 -7.26
C PRO A 202 29.64 -24.98 -7.14
N LYS A 203 29.62 -25.82 -6.12
CA LYS A 203 28.40 -26.56 -5.75
C LYS A 203 27.36 -25.58 -5.19
N LEU A 204 26.08 -25.98 -5.17
CA LEU A 204 25.01 -25.12 -4.65
C LEU A 204 25.28 -24.53 -3.24
N PRO A 205 25.83 -25.27 -2.26
CA PRO A 205 26.14 -24.70 -0.94
C PRO A 205 27.25 -23.63 -0.98
N GLU A 206 28.29 -23.84 -1.79
CA GLU A 206 29.40 -22.90 -1.97
C GLU A 206 28.94 -21.65 -2.69
N ALA A 207 28.11 -21.81 -3.73
CA ALA A 207 27.50 -20.70 -4.46
C ALA A 207 26.54 -19.89 -3.59
N LEU A 208 25.78 -20.56 -2.72
CA LEU A 208 24.89 -19.91 -1.76
C LEU A 208 25.69 -19.13 -0.71
N TYR A 209 26.74 -19.73 -0.15
CA TYR A 209 27.64 -19.05 0.77
C TYR A 209 28.27 -17.82 0.12
N PHE A 210 28.81 -17.95 -1.11
CA PHE A 210 29.39 -16.84 -1.87
C PHE A 210 28.38 -15.72 -2.14
N SER A 211 27.15 -16.08 -2.53
CA SER A 211 26.05 -15.14 -2.74
C SER A 211 25.66 -14.39 -1.46
N VAL A 212 25.53 -15.07 -0.32
CA VAL A 212 25.25 -14.42 0.98
C VAL A 212 26.34 -13.42 1.35
N VAL A 213 27.61 -13.79 1.22
CA VAL A 213 28.76 -12.95 1.56
C VAL A 213 28.89 -11.75 0.61
N THR A 214 28.53 -11.93 -0.66
CA THR A 214 28.53 -10.88 -1.69
C THR A 214 27.36 -9.92 -1.49
N PHE A 215 26.15 -10.43 -1.28
CA PHE A 215 24.96 -9.63 -1.00
C PHE A 215 25.11 -8.78 0.28
N THR A 216 25.67 -9.36 1.33
CA THR A 216 25.96 -8.64 2.59
C THR A 216 27.19 -7.74 2.48
N THR A 217 27.90 -7.75 1.35
CA THR A 217 29.13 -6.99 1.10
C THR A 217 30.27 -7.26 2.09
N VAL A 218 30.25 -8.43 2.75
CA VAL A 218 31.29 -8.85 3.71
C VAL A 218 32.58 -9.24 2.99
N GLY A 219 32.48 -10.01 1.91
CA GLY A 219 33.61 -10.32 1.00
C GLY A 219 34.84 -10.96 1.65
N TYR A 220 34.73 -12.17 2.23
CA TYR A 220 35.86 -12.87 2.87
C TYR A 220 37.07 -13.17 1.95
N GLY A 221 36.87 -13.18 0.63
CA GLY A 221 37.94 -13.37 -0.35
C GLY A 221 38.46 -14.80 -0.47
N ASP A 222 37.76 -15.77 0.11
CA ASP A 222 38.00 -17.21 -0.03
C ASP A 222 37.55 -17.78 -1.38
N ILE A 223 36.52 -17.16 -1.95
CA ILE A 223 35.91 -17.50 -3.23
C ILE A 223 35.98 -16.28 -4.15
N VAL A 224 36.68 -16.42 -5.29
CA VAL A 224 36.88 -15.31 -6.24
C VAL A 224 36.14 -15.59 -7.55
N PRO A 225 35.16 -14.76 -7.96
CA PRO A 225 34.43 -15.00 -9.20
C PRO A 225 35.33 -14.77 -10.43
N LEU A 226 35.16 -15.61 -11.45
CA LEU A 226 35.88 -15.49 -12.72
C LEU A 226 34.91 -15.22 -13.88
N GLY A 227 35.41 -14.56 -14.93
CA GLY A 227 34.64 -14.27 -16.15
C GLY A 227 33.33 -13.51 -15.85
N LEU A 228 32.21 -14.03 -16.35
CA LEU A 228 30.88 -13.43 -16.20
C LEU A 228 30.39 -13.36 -14.75
N ASN A 229 30.85 -14.27 -13.88
CA ASN A 229 30.48 -14.24 -12.46
C ASN A 229 30.98 -12.97 -11.75
N LYS A 230 32.01 -12.29 -12.28
CA LYS A 230 32.44 -10.99 -11.75
C LYS A 230 31.37 -9.92 -11.94
N ALA A 231 30.74 -9.89 -13.12
CA ALA A 231 29.66 -8.95 -13.39
C ALA A 231 28.44 -9.25 -12.51
N PHE A 232 28.09 -10.52 -12.34
CA PHE A 232 27.01 -10.92 -11.44
C PHE A 232 27.30 -10.56 -9.97
N ALA A 233 28.53 -10.75 -9.50
CA ALA A 233 28.93 -10.36 -8.15
C ALA A 233 28.81 -8.85 -7.91
N VAL A 234 29.19 -8.02 -8.89
CA VAL A 234 29.00 -6.57 -8.81
C VAL A 234 27.52 -6.20 -8.76
N LEU A 235 26.68 -6.83 -9.60
CA LEU A 235 25.23 -6.58 -9.61
C LEU A 235 24.55 -7.02 -8.30
N GLU A 236 24.96 -8.15 -7.74
CA GLU A 236 24.44 -8.66 -6.47
C GLU A 236 24.85 -7.75 -5.30
N ALA A 237 26.12 -7.37 -5.22
CA ALA A 237 26.62 -6.45 -4.20
C ALA A 237 25.89 -5.10 -4.27
N PHE A 238 25.70 -4.57 -5.48
CA PHE A 238 24.89 -3.36 -5.70
C PHE A 238 23.47 -3.59 -5.17
N GLY A 239 22.82 -4.69 -5.54
CA GLY A 239 21.50 -5.07 -5.03
C GLY A 239 21.42 -5.09 -3.50
N GLY A 240 22.39 -5.69 -2.82
CA GLY A 240 22.49 -5.73 -1.36
C GLY A 240 22.55 -4.34 -0.72
N VAL A 241 23.34 -3.44 -1.30
CA VAL A 241 23.46 -2.03 -0.87
C VAL A 241 22.14 -1.26 -1.01
N PHE A 242 21.27 -1.58 -1.97
CA PHE A 242 19.94 -0.95 -2.09
C PHE A 242 18.88 -1.60 -1.19
N ILE A 243 18.89 -2.93 -1.06
CA ILE A 243 17.85 -3.66 -0.31
C ILE A 243 17.99 -3.44 1.19
N THR A 244 19.22 -3.37 1.71
CA THR A 244 19.47 -3.23 3.16
C THR A 244 18.87 -1.93 3.74
N PRO A 245 19.13 -0.73 3.17
CA PRO A 245 18.52 0.51 3.65
C PRO A 245 17.00 0.54 3.51
N VAL A 246 16.45 -0.05 2.45
CA VAL A 246 14.99 -0.17 2.26
C VAL A 246 14.37 -1.01 3.37
N PHE A 247 14.99 -2.14 3.72
CA PHE A 247 14.54 -2.99 4.81
C PHE A 247 14.54 -2.24 6.14
N ILE A 248 15.66 -1.57 6.45
CA ILE A 248 15.81 -0.77 7.67
C ILE A 248 14.75 0.33 7.72
N THR A 249 14.57 1.09 6.63
CA THR A 249 13.56 2.17 6.56
C THR A 249 12.14 1.64 6.80
N GLY A 250 11.81 0.45 6.29
CA GLY A 250 10.51 -0.17 6.52
C GLY A 250 10.29 -0.62 7.96
N LEU A 251 11.34 -1.10 8.65
CA LEU A 251 11.27 -1.39 10.08
C LEU A 251 11.09 -0.11 10.90
N PHE A 252 11.85 0.93 10.58
CA PHE A 252 11.76 2.22 11.27
C PHE A 252 10.35 2.81 11.19
N ARG A 253 9.75 2.84 10.00
CA ARG A 253 8.41 3.39 9.79
C ARG A 253 7.32 2.63 10.55
N LYS A 254 7.47 1.30 10.66
CA LYS A 254 6.43 0.45 11.24
C LYS A 254 6.51 0.31 12.76
N TYR A 255 7.71 0.27 13.33
CA TYR A 255 7.92 -0.08 14.74
C TYR A 255 8.60 0.99 15.59
N LEU A 256 9.38 1.88 14.97
CA LEU A 256 10.20 2.87 15.70
C LEU A 256 9.68 4.30 15.53
N ARG A 257 8.49 4.47 14.95
CA ARG A 257 7.79 5.75 14.96
C ARG A 257 7.23 5.89 16.38
N PHE A 258 7.83 6.76 17.18
CA PHE A 258 7.42 7.16 18.52
C PHE A 258 7.07 8.64 18.52
#